data_AF-A0A6B0GEJ7-F1
#
_entry.id   AF-A0A6B0GEJ7-F1
#
_cell.length_a   1.000
_cell.length_b   1.000
_cell.length_c   1.000
_cell.angle_alpha   90.00
_cell.angle_beta   90.00
_cell.angle_gamma   90.00
#
_symmetry.space_group_name_H-M   'P 1'
#
loop_
_entity.id
_entity.type
_entity.pdbx_description
1 polymer ?
#
loop_
_entity_poly.entity_id
_entity_poly.type
_entity_poly.pdbx_seq_one_letter_code
_entity_poly.pdbx_strand_id
1 'polypeptide(L)' 'MSHDSESGVREPPFTYECVDCGERHEADRQPVGCQECGGEMRNISVSSER' A
#
# COMPACT_ATOMS: atom_id res chain seq x y z
N MET A 1 22.68 11.26 26.82
CA MET A 1 21.28 11.08 26.37
C MET A 1 21.41 10.55 24.96
N SER A 2 21.37 9.22 24.81
CA SER A 2 21.78 8.53 23.58
C SER A 2 20.56 8.06 22.81
N HIS A 3 20.55 8.40 21.52
CA HIS A 3 19.69 7.94 20.44
C HIS A 3 18.18 8.20 20.59
N ASP A 4 17.77 9.33 20.02
CA ASP A 4 16.53 9.41 19.24
C ASP A 4 16.56 8.25 18.23
N SER A 5 15.78 7.20 18.52
CA SER A 5 15.60 6.08 17.61
C SER A 5 14.14 6.05 17.21
N GLU A 6 13.99 5.99 15.89
CA GLU A 6 12.76 5.70 15.16
C GLU A 6 11.89 6.93 14.93
N SER A 7 12.40 7.79 14.02
CA SER A 7 11.54 8.45 13.05
C SER A 7 10.76 7.36 12.28
N GLY A 8 9.70 6.86 12.91
CA GLY A 8 8.66 6.12 12.25
C GLY A 8 7.98 7.09 11.32
N VAL A 9 8.54 7.25 10.11
CA VAL A 9 7.79 7.81 9.01
C VAL A 9 6.65 6.83 8.78
N ARG A 10 5.53 7.07 9.46
CA ARG A 10 4.25 6.44 9.16
C ARG A 10 3.82 7.04 7.83
N GLU A 11 4.47 6.61 6.76
CA GLU A 11 3.95 6.83 5.42
C GLU A 11 2.52 6.30 5.45
N PRO A 12 1.51 7.11 5.11
CA PRO A 12 0.13 6.66 5.19
C PRO A 12 0.00 5.39 4.33
N PRO A 13 -0.73 4.37 4.82
CA PRO A 13 -0.82 3.11 4.10
C PRO A 13 -1.37 3.38 2.71
N PHE A 14 -0.64 2.89 1.71
CA PHE A 14 -1.05 2.98 0.33
C PHE A 14 -2.20 2.00 0.09
N THR A 15 -3.31 2.47 -0.46
CA THR A 15 -4.39 1.62 -0.97
C THR A 15 -4.02 1.04 -2.34
N TYR A 16 -4.12 -0.28 -2.45
CA TYR A 16 -3.98 -1.06 -3.68
C TYR A 16 -5.30 -1.75 -4.02
N GLU A 17 -5.62 -1.85 -5.31
CA GLU A 17 -6.79 -2.52 -5.84
C GLU A 17 -6.37 -3.61 -6.82
N CYS A 18 -6.92 -4.81 -6.66
CA CYS A 18 -6.67 -5.91 -7.57
C CYS A 18 -7.39 -5.67 -8.90
N VAL A 19 -6.66 -5.77 -10.01
CA VAL A 19 -7.21 -5.55 -11.36
C VAL A 19 -8.10 -6.71 -11.85
N ASP A 20 -8.00 -7.87 -11.21
CA ASP A 20 -8.68 -9.10 -11.63
C ASP A 20 -10.00 -9.29 -10.88
N CYS A 21 -9.96 -9.25 -9.54
CA CYS A 21 -11.15 -9.43 -8.69
C CYS A 21 -11.74 -8.13 -8.12
N GLY A 22 -11.01 -7.00 -8.15
CA GLY A 22 -11.45 -5.73 -7.58
C GLY A 22 -11.22 -5.56 -6.07
N GLU A 23 -10.55 -6.51 -5.41
CA GLU A 23 -10.30 -6.46 -3.96
C GLU A 23 -9.34 -5.33 -3.58
N ARG A 24 -9.61 -4.66 -2.44
CA ARG A 24 -8.82 -3.52 -1.97
C ARG A 24 -8.03 -3.87 -0.72
N HIS A 25 -6.76 -3.52 -0.72
CA HIS A 25 -5.85 -3.74 0.39
C HIS A 25 -5.03 -2.50 0.71
N GLU A 26 -4.91 -2.20 2.00
CA GLU A 26 -4.06 -1.13 2.51
C GLU A 26 -2.74 -1.73 2.96
N ALA A 27 -1.62 -1.24 2.42
CA ALA A 27 -0.30 -1.72 2.76
C ALA A 27 0.72 -0.57 2.71
N ASP A 28 1.74 -0.62 3.55
CA ASP A 28 2.82 0.38 3.55
C ASP A 28 3.68 0.31 2.28
N ARG A 29 3.64 -0.82 1.55
CA ARG A 29 4.39 -1.06 0.32
C ARG A 29 3.59 -1.91 -0.65
N GLN A 30 3.98 -1.89 -1.92
CA GLN A 30 3.29 -2.65 -2.96
C GLN A 30 3.35 -4.16 -2.67
N PRO A 31 2.20 -4.82 -2.50
CA PRO A 31 2.15 -6.26 -2.33
C PRO A 31 2.45 -6.98 -3.65
N VAL A 32 3.03 -8.19 -3.53
CA VAL A 32 3.44 -9.02 -4.68
C VAL A 32 2.23 -9.49 -5.51
N GLY A 33 1.06 -9.59 -4.88
CA GLY A 33 -0.21 -9.96 -5.53
C GLY A 33 -1.38 -9.88 -4.55
N CYS A 34 -2.59 -10.03 -5.08
CA CYS A 34 -3.83 -10.07 -4.29
C CYS A 34 -3.87 -11.34 -3.44
N GLN A 35 -4.23 -11.21 -2.16
CA GLN A 35 -4.29 -12.36 -1.26
C GLN A 35 -5.49 -13.29 -1.54
N GLU A 36 -6.53 -12.77 -2.20
CA GLU A 36 -7.75 -13.53 -2.48
C GLU A 36 -7.64 -14.36 -3.77
N CYS A 37 -7.07 -13.79 -4.84
CA CYS A 37 -7.04 -14.42 -6.16
C CYS A 37 -5.63 -14.62 -6.73
N GLY A 38 -4.59 -14.02 -6.12
CA GLY A 38 -3.23 -14.01 -6.66
C GLY A 38 -3.01 -13.05 -7.82
N GLY A 39 -4.02 -12.24 -8.18
CA GLY A 39 -3.97 -11.27 -9.28
C GLY A 39 -3.06 -10.07 -9.01
N GLU A 40 -2.79 -9.29 -10.06
CA GLU A 40 -1.97 -8.07 -9.98
C GLU A 40 -2.68 -6.98 -9.15
N MET A 41 -1.90 -6.29 -8.31
CA MET A 41 -2.36 -5.23 -7.43
C MET A 41 -1.87 -3.88 -7.95
N ARG A 42 -2.80 -2.98 -8.30
CA ARG A 42 -2.46 -1.62 -8.74
C ARG A 42 -2.59 -0.65 -7.58
N ASN A 43 -1.65 0.28 -7.46
CA ASN A 43 -1.76 1.36 -6.49
C ASN A 43 -2.87 2.34 -6.91
N ILE A 44 -3.85 2.57 -6.04
CA ILE A 44 -4.94 3.56 -6.26
C ILE A 44 -4.89 4.72 -5.26
N SER A 45 -3.90 4.72 -4.37
CA SER A 45 -3.72 5.74 -3.33
C SER A 45 -3.22 7.07 -3.90
N VAL A 46 -2.56 7.07 -5.06
CA VAL A 46 -2.18 8.27 -5.82
C VAL A 46 -3.36 8.83 -6.62
N SER A 47 -4.42 9.25 -5.94
CA SER A 47 -5.53 9.97 -6.55
C SER A 47 -5.55 11.42 -6.02
N SER A 48 -4.71 12.31 -6.58
CA SER A 48 -4.98 13.76 -6.75
C SER A 48 -3.71 14.56 -7.09
N GLU A 49 -3.41 14.70 -8.38
CA GLU A 49 -2.94 15.96 -8.97
C GLU A 49 -3.67 16.09 -10.32
N ARG A 50 -4.06 17.31 -10.68
CA ARG A 50 -5.36 17.66 -11.27
C ARG A 50 -5.33 17.76 -12.79
#